data_AF-A0A382ZY15-F1
#
_entry.id   AF-A0A382ZY15-F1
#
_cell.length_a   1.000
_cell.length_b   1.000
_cell.length_c   1.000
_cell.angle_alpha   90.00
_cell.angle_beta   90.00
_cell.angle_gamma   90.00
#
_symmetry.space_group_name_H-M   'P 1'
#
loop_
_entity.id
_entity.type
_entity.pdbx_description
1 polymer ?
#
loop_
_entity_poly.entity_id
_entity_poly.type
_entity_poly.pdbx_seq_one_letter_code
_entity_poly.pdbx_strand_id
1 'polypeptide(L)'
;MRQIAIYAGRFQPFHKGHDSAYKQLVDKFGEENVYVATSEPKETSARNPFKFGEKKQLMTAMFDIPSERVVQVKNPYKPVEVLSKFDPKKTAFITAVGEKDGDRLSHGKYFKKYDADDELSPYQDRGYFVTVPNFKVDDDVMSATKIRDKMGNPAISTEDKIDFFKKIHNKP
;
A
#
# COMPACT_ATOMS: atom_id res chain seq x y z
N MET A 1 -10.98 -16.65 13.10
CA MET A 1 -9.53 -16.29 13.10
C MET A 1 -9.41 -14.78 13.07
N ARG A 2 -8.43 -14.15 13.75
CA ARG A 2 -8.24 -12.70 13.62
C ARG A 2 -7.66 -12.37 12.25
N GLN A 3 -8.30 -11.49 11.50
CA GLN A 3 -7.84 -11.09 10.17
C GLN A 3 -6.94 -9.87 10.32
N ILE A 4 -5.73 -9.91 9.76
CA ILE A 4 -4.82 -8.76 9.73
C ILE A 4 -4.47 -8.47 8.28
N ALA A 5 -4.89 -7.30 7.81
CA ALA A 5 -4.59 -6.82 6.47
C ALA A 5 -3.34 -5.94 6.50
N ILE A 6 -2.36 -6.27 5.66
CA ILE A 6 -1.12 -5.50 5.55
C ILE A 6 -0.99 -5.02 4.12
N TYR A 7 -1.20 -3.72 3.92
CA TYR A 7 -0.96 -3.07 2.65
C TYR A 7 0.52 -2.73 2.49
N ALA A 8 1.24 -3.63 1.84
CA ALA A 8 2.66 -3.50 1.64
C ALA A 8 3.01 -2.75 0.35
N GLY A 9 3.97 -1.84 0.41
CA GLY A 9 4.41 -1.11 -0.77
C GLY A 9 5.61 -0.21 -0.57
N ARG A 10 6.22 0.22 -1.68
CA ARG A 10 7.31 1.20 -1.66
C ARG A 10 6.81 2.62 -1.39
N PHE A 11 5.64 2.96 -1.94
CA PHE A 11 4.95 4.24 -1.80
C PHE A 11 5.86 5.45 -2.11
N GLN A 12 6.36 5.51 -3.34
CA GLN A 12 7.33 6.50 -3.82
C GLN A 12 6.76 7.32 -5.01
N PRO A 13 5.79 8.23 -4.80
CA PRO A 13 5.13 8.62 -3.55
C PRO A 13 3.89 7.78 -3.21
N PHE A 14 3.37 7.93 -1.99
CA PHE A 14 1.98 7.58 -1.66
C PHE A 14 1.04 8.58 -2.35
N HIS A 15 -0.16 8.17 -2.75
CA HIS A 15 -1.10 9.02 -3.50
C HIS A 15 -2.54 8.54 -3.30
N LYS A 16 -3.52 9.31 -3.79
CA LYS A 16 -4.97 9.05 -3.64
C LYS A 16 -5.41 7.64 -4.03
N GLY A 17 -4.82 7.07 -5.10
CA GLY A 17 -5.03 5.66 -5.44
C GLY A 17 -4.66 4.67 -4.32
N HIS A 18 -3.53 4.89 -3.65
CA HIS A 18 -3.11 4.09 -2.50
C HIS A 18 -4.01 4.33 -1.29
N ASP A 19 -4.45 5.57 -1.05
CA ASP A 19 -5.41 5.90 0.01
C ASP A 19 -6.76 5.19 -0.20
N SER A 20 -7.28 5.20 -1.43
CA SER A 20 -8.50 4.49 -1.77
C SER A 20 -8.37 2.98 -1.52
N ALA A 21 -7.24 2.38 -1.90
CA ALA A 21 -6.94 0.98 -1.60
C ALA A 21 -6.87 0.72 -0.09
N TYR A 22 -6.23 1.60 0.68
CA TYR A 22 -6.17 1.50 2.14
C TYR A 22 -7.57 1.57 2.77
N LYS A 23 -8.40 2.54 2.35
CA LYS A 23 -9.78 2.70 2.85
C LYS A 23 -10.65 1.48 2.56
N GLN A 24 -10.54 0.88 1.37
CA GLN A 24 -11.24 -0.38 1.06
C GLN A 24 -10.85 -1.52 2.00
N LEU A 25 -9.59 -1.58 2.44
CA LEU A 25 -9.17 -2.54 3.45
C LEU A 25 -9.75 -2.21 4.82
N VAL A 26 -9.75 -0.93 5.21
CA VAL A 26 -10.35 -0.47 6.48
C VAL A 26 -11.83 -0.81 6.53
N ASP A 27 -12.57 -0.52 5.46
CA ASP A 27 -14.00 -0.83 5.34
C ASP A 27 -14.27 -2.34 5.46
N LYS A 28 -13.37 -3.17 4.95
CA LYS A 28 -13.52 -4.64 4.95
C LYS A 28 -13.07 -5.30 6.26
N PHE A 29 -12.02 -4.81 6.90
CA PHE A 29 -11.34 -5.51 8.00
C PHE A 29 -11.32 -4.75 9.34
N GLY A 30 -11.77 -3.49 9.36
CA GLY A 30 -11.66 -2.60 10.51
C GLY A 30 -10.27 -1.94 10.60
N GLU A 31 -10.23 -0.63 10.85
CA GLU A 31 -8.98 0.15 10.92
C GLU A 31 -7.95 -0.46 11.88
N GLU A 32 -8.42 -1.05 12.97
CA GLU A 32 -7.58 -1.65 13.98
C GLU A 32 -6.82 -2.90 13.52
N ASN A 33 -7.21 -3.46 12.37
CA ASN A 33 -6.64 -4.64 11.76
C ASN A 33 -5.91 -4.35 10.44
N VAL A 34 -5.85 -3.08 9.98
CA VAL A 34 -5.17 -2.69 8.75
C VAL A 34 -3.87 -1.95 9.04
N TYR A 35 -2.78 -2.38 8.41
CA TYR A 35 -1.47 -1.74 8.50
C TYR A 35 -0.95 -1.39 7.12
N VAL A 36 -0.26 -0.25 7.00
CA VAL A 36 0.57 0.09 5.84
C VAL A 36 2.01 -0.30 6.17
N ALA A 37 2.59 -1.22 5.41
CA ALA A 37 3.96 -1.67 5.59
C ALA A 37 4.88 -1.13 4.50
N THR A 38 5.89 -0.35 4.87
CA THR A 38 6.83 0.23 3.90
C THR A 38 8.26 0.27 4.45
N SER A 39 9.26 0.16 3.58
CA SER A 39 10.66 0.07 3.98
C SER A 39 11.41 1.39 3.85
N GLU A 40 12.52 1.56 4.58
CA GLU A 40 13.51 2.59 4.21
C GLU A 40 14.05 2.25 2.81
N PRO A 41 14.12 3.20 1.86
CA PRO A 41 14.86 2.97 0.62
C PRO A 41 16.36 2.78 0.92
N LYS A 42 17.04 1.97 0.10
CA LYS A 42 18.51 1.79 0.23
C LYS A 42 19.29 3.09 -0.02
N GLU A 43 18.72 3.96 -0.85
CA GLU A 43 19.31 5.23 -1.28
C GLU A 43 18.18 6.21 -1.61
N THR A 44 18.44 7.50 -1.44
CA THR A 44 17.54 8.55 -1.92
C THR A 44 17.89 8.88 -3.38
N SER A 45 16.92 8.76 -4.29
CA SER A 45 17.13 8.99 -5.71
C SER A 45 15.83 9.41 -6.41
N ALA A 46 15.90 9.79 -7.69
CA ALA A 46 14.70 10.11 -8.48
C ALA A 46 13.67 8.96 -8.52
N ARG A 47 14.09 7.71 -8.28
CA ARG A 47 13.18 6.54 -8.16
C ARG A 47 12.73 6.24 -6.73
N ASN A 48 13.42 6.79 -5.73
CA ASN A 48 13.16 6.65 -4.31
C ASN A 48 13.32 8.02 -3.61
N PRO A 49 12.46 9.00 -3.91
CA PRO A 49 12.65 10.35 -3.39
C PRO A 49 12.40 10.48 -1.89
N PHE A 50 11.65 9.56 -1.26
CA PHE A 50 11.23 9.69 0.15
C PHE A 50 11.80 8.58 1.06
N LYS A 51 12.35 8.98 2.20
CA LYS A 51 12.71 8.11 3.33
C LYS A 51 11.48 7.57 4.05
N PHE A 52 11.64 6.63 4.99
CA PHE A 52 10.49 6.11 5.74
C PHE A 52 9.70 7.21 6.46
N GLY A 53 10.41 8.10 7.17
CA GLY A 53 9.78 9.19 7.93
C GLY A 53 8.95 10.13 7.05
N GLU A 54 9.45 10.48 5.87
CA GLU A 54 8.75 11.38 4.92
C GLU A 54 7.51 10.70 4.32
N LYS A 55 7.60 9.40 3.99
CA LYS A 55 6.44 8.64 3.52
C LYS A 55 5.36 8.55 4.59
N LYS A 56 5.77 8.30 5.84
CA LYS A 56 4.86 8.26 6.98
C LYS A 56 4.19 9.61 7.19
N GLN A 57 4.95 10.70 7.16
CA GLN A 57 4.41 12.06 7.25
C GLN A 57 3.43 12.37 6.13
N LEU A 58 3.74 11.97 4.88
CA LEU A 58 2.84 12.14 3.73
C LEU A 58 1.51 11.39 3.95
N MET A 59 1.58 10.12 4.37
CA MET A 59 0.40 9.28 4.65
C MET A 59 -0.45 9.87 5.78
N THR A 60 0.17 10.31 6.87
CA THR A 60 -0.55 10.82 8.04
C THR A 60 -1.14 12.20 7.79
N ALA A 61 -0.35 13.12 7.23
CA ALA A 61 -0.73 14.53 7.12
C ALA A 61 -1.68 14.80 5.94
N MET A 62 -1.56 14.03 4.85
CA MET A 62 -2.40 14.25 3.67
C MET A 62 -3.61 13.32 3.60
N PHE A 63 -3.52 12.13 4.20
CA PHE A 63 -4.54 11.09 4.05
C PHE A 63 -5.14 10.60 5.38
N ASP A 64 -4.74 11.21 6.51
CA ASP A 64 -5.21 10.88 7.86
C ASP A 64 -5.02 9.42 8.27
N ILE A 65 -4.08 8.70 7.64
CA ILE A 65 -3.75 7.34 8.07
C ILE A 65 -3.13 7.44 9.47
N PRO A 66 -3.65 6.74 10.49
CA PRO A 66 -3.09 6.85 11.83
C PRO A 66 -1.62 6.41 11.85
N SER A 67 -0.80 7.20 12.54
CA SER A 67 0.67 7.06 12.53
C SER A 67 1.14 5.67 12.95
N GLU A 68 0.47 5.04 13.91
CA GLU A 68 0.72 3.70 14.41
C GLU A 68 0.35 2.59 13.42
N ARG A 69 -0.45 2.90 12.40
CA ARG A 69 -0.80 1.99 11.30
C ARG A 69 0.26 1.97 10.20
N VAL A 70 1.14 2.98 10.14
CA VAL A 70 2.28 3.02 9.22
C VAL A 70 3.52 2.43 9.88
N VAL A 71 3.90 1.23 9.46
CA VAL A 71 4.97 0.44 10.06
C VAL A 71 6.17 0.33 9.11
N GLN A 72 7.35 0.62 9.65
CA GLN A 72 8.60 0.38 8.95
C GLN A 72 8.90 -1.11 8.94
N VAL A 73 9.10 -1.68 7.75
CA VAL A 73 9.48 -3.09 7.58
C VAL A 73 10.77 -3.20 6.79
N LYS A 74 11.58 -4.22 7.07
CA LYS A 74 12.79 -4.49 6.26
C LYS A 74 12.43 -4.94 4.85
N ASN A 75 11.35 -5.71 4.72
CA ASN A 75 10.88 -6.22 3.43
C ASN A 75 9.35 -6.11 3.35
N PRO A 76 8.80 -5.22 2.50
CA PRO A 76 7.34 -5.11 2.31
C PRO A 76 6.70 -6.43 1.86
N TYR A 77 7.41 -7.28 1.13
CA TYR A 77 6.89 -8.59 0.70
C TYR A 77 6.86 -9.65 1.82
N LYS A 78 7.47 -9.35 2.98
CA LYS A 78 7.50 -10.20 4.17
C LYS A 78 7.41 -9.30 5.43
N PRO A 79 6.23 -8.74 5.75
CA PRO A 79 6.06 -7.73 6.79
C PRO A 79 6.08 -8.33 8.20
N VAL A 80 7.19 -8.95 8.57
CA VAL A 80 7.35 -9.69 9.83
C VAL A 80 7.19 -8.80 11.06
N GLU A 81 7.59 -7.53 10.97
CA GLU A 81 7.49 -6.56 12.07
C GLU A 81 6.04 -6.19 12.41
N VAL A 82 5.10 -6.45 11.51
CA VAL A 82 3.66 -6.35 11.79
C VAL A 82 3.15 -7.69 12.31
N LEU A 83 3.40 -8.79 11.58
CA LEU A 83 2.85 -10.12 11.89
C LEU A 83 3.32 -10.66 13.25
N SER A 84 4.55 -10.35 13.68
CA SER A 84 5.12 -10.84 14.95
C SER A 84 4.38 -10.30 16.19
N LYS A 85 3.50 -9.31 16.03
CA LYS A 85 2.65 -8.77 17.10
C LYS A 85 1.42 -9.63 17.37
N PHE A 86 1.15 -10.62 16.52
CA PHE A 86 -0.07 -11.43 16.57
C PHE A 86 0.25 -12.91 16.73
N ASP A 87 -0.67 -13.64 17.35
CA ASP A 87 -0.56 -15.09 17.56
C ASP A 87 -0.49 -15.79 16.19
N PRO A 88 0.62 -16.50 15.88
CA PRO A 88 0.83 -17.16 14.59
C PRO A 88 -0.19 -18.23 14.25
N LYS A 89 -0.88 -18.80 15.24
CA LYS A 89 -1.85 -19.88 15.07
C LYS A 89 -3.30 -19.38 15.02
N LYS A 90 -3.55 -18.12 15.40
CA LYS A 90 -4.89 -17.54 15.49
C LYS A 90 -5.11 -16.33 14.57
N THR A 91 -4.16 -16.07 13.68
CA THR A 91 -4.14 -14.88 12.83
C THR A 91 -4.02 -15.26 11.36
N ALA A 92 -4.94 -14.73 10.54
CA ALA A 92 -4.88 -14.81 9.09
C ALA A 92 -4.18 -13.56 8.54
N PHE A 93 -3.28 -13.75 7.58
CA PHE A 93 -2.61 -12.65 6.89
C PHE A 93 -3.28 -12.36 5.55
N ILE A 94 -3.75 -11.13 5.37
CA ILE A 94 -4.29 -10.62 4.11
C ILE A 94 -3.37 -9.52 3.58
N THR A 95 -3.02 -9.54 2.30
CA THR A 95 -2.30 -8.46 1.60
C THR A 95 -3.17 -7.84 0.51
N ALA A 96 -2.84 -6.62 0.09
CA ALA A 96 -3.50 -5.95 -1.03
C ALA A 96 -2.52 -5.72 -2.17
N VAL A 97 -2.93 -6.07 -3.38
CA VAL A 97 -2.11 -5.96 -4.59
C VAL A 97 -2.93 -5.43 -5.75
N GLY A 98 -2.28 -4.79 -6.73
CA GLY A 98 -2.96 -4.48 -8.00
C GLY A 98 -3.28 -5.77 -8.77
N GLU A 99 -4.22 -5.70 -9.72
CA GLU A 99 -4.70 -6.86 -10.51
C GLU A 99 -3.55 -7.70 -11.08
N LYS A 100 -2.58 -7.06 -11.76
CA LYS A 100 -1.41 -7.73 -12.34
C LYS A 100 -0.57 -8.51 -11.32
N ASP A 101 -0.40 -7.98 -10.12
CA ASP A 101 0.37 -8.66 -9.07
C ASP A 101 -0.48 -9.74 -8.37
N GLY A 102 -1.80 -9.57 -8.33
CA GLY A 102 -2.75 -10.61 -7.91
C GLY A 102 -2.63 -11.88 -8.75
N ASP A 103 -2.56 -11.74 -10.07
CA ASP A 103 -2.36 -12.88 -10.98
C ASP A 103 -1.05 -13.62 -10.65
N ARG A 104 0.04 -12.87 -10.40
CA ARG A 104 1.33 -13.47 -10.03
C ARG A 104 1.27 -14.22 -8.69
N LEU A 105 0.56 -13.67 -7.70
CA LEU A 105 0.37 -14.33 -6.41
C LEU A 105 -0.49 -15.60 -6.54
N SER A 106 -1.48 -15.60 -7.43
CA SER A 106 -2.37 -16.74 -7.66
C SER A 106 -1.65 -17.99 -8.17
N HIS A 107 -0.50 -17.83 -8.83
CA HIS A 107 0.35 -18.94 -9.29
C HIS A 107 1.30 -19.47 -8.20
N GLY A 108 1.42 -18.78 -7.06
CA GLY A 108 2.23 -19.21 -5.93
C GLY A 108 1.54 -20.25 -5.05
N LYS A 109 2.31 -20.96 -4.22
CA LYS A 109 1.74 -21.96 -3.28
C LYS A 109 1.19 -21.35 -2.00
N TYR A 110 1.74 -20.21 -1.58
CA TYR A 110 1.45 -19.62 -0.27
C TYR A 110 0.25 -18.69 -0.26
N PHE A 111 -0.03 -17.98 -1.36
CA PHE A 111 -1.12 -17.01 -1.42
C PHE A 111 -2.37 -17.60 -2.09
N LYS A 112 -3.53 -17.39 -1.49
CA LYS A 112 -4.85 -17.63 -2.10
C LYS A 112 -5.57 -16.28 -2.27
N LYS A 113 -6.41 -16.14 -3.30
CA LYS A 113 -7.33 -15.00 -3.33
C LYS A 113 -8.23 -15.05 -2.10
N TYR A 114 -8.43 -13.92 -1.42
CA TYR A 114 -9.30 -13.83 -0.26
C TYR A 114 -10.75 -13.98 -0.69
N ASP A 115 -11.47 -14.85 0.02
CA ASP A 115 -12.93 -14.96 -0.01
C ASP A 115 -13.45 -14.84 1.44
N ALA A 116 -14.60 -14.20 1.62
CA ALA A 116 -15.20 -14.03 2.93
C ALA A 116 -15.82 -15.34 3.46
N ASP A 117 -16.20 -16.25 2.56
CA ASP A 117 -16.83 -17.53 2.91
C ASP A 117 -15.79 -18.65 3.16
N ASP A 118 -14.52 -18.38 2.89
CA ASP A 118 -13.43 -19.34 3.10
C ASP A 118 -13.10 -19.50 4.60
N GLU A 119 -12.86 -20.74 5.01
CA GLU A 119 -12.17 -21.00 6.29
C GLU A 119 -10.70 -20.54 6.17
N LEU A 120 -10.32 -19.57 7.01
CA LEU A 120 -8.99 -19.00 6.98
C LEU A 120 -7.99 -19.84 7.76
N SER A 121 -6.80 -20.03 7.18
CA SER A 121 -5.66 -20.70 7.81
C SER A 121 -4.73 -19.69 8.50
N PRO A 122 -3.95 -20.14 9.51
CA PRO A 122 -2.97 -19.29 10.16
C PRO A 122 -1.90 -18.80 9.20
N TYR A 123 -1.34 -17.61 9.44
CA TYR A 123 -0.39 -16.98 8.50
C TYR A 123 0.91 -17.77 8.33
N GLN A 124 1.24 -18.71 9.20
CA GLN A 124 2.40 -19.59 8.99
C GLN A 124 2.19 -20.55 7.82
N ASP A 125 0.95 -20.91 7.54
CA ASP A 125 0.58 -21.92 6.55
C ASP A 125 0.17 -21.28 5.22
N ARG A 126 -0.58 -20.17 5.28
CA ARG A 126 -1.16 -19.52 4.09
C ARG A 126 -1.36 -18.03 4.29
N GLY A 127 -1.13 -17.27 3.22
CA GLY A 127 -1.54 -15.88 3.10
C GLY A 127 -2.72 -15.73 2.14
N TYR A 128 -3.44 -14.62 2.26
CA TYR A 128 -4.54 -14.26 1.38
C TYR A 128 -4.25 -12.93 0.70
N PHE A 129 -4.81 -12.71 -0.49
CA PHE A 129 -4.71 -11.41 -1.16
C PHE A 129 -6.06 -10.90 -1.65
N VAL A 130 -6.25 -9.59 -1.57
CA VAL A 130 -7.30 -8.87 -2.29
C VAL A 130 -6.68 -8.05 -3.42
N THR A 131 -7.43 -7.90 -4.51
CA THR A 131 -7.05 -7.05 -5.63
C THR A 131 -7.66 -5.68 -5.48
N VAL A 132 -6.86 -4.63 -5.63
CA VAL A 132 -7.33 -3.24 -5.64
C VAL A 132 -7.30 -2.67 -7.05
N PRO A 133 -8.30 -1.86 -7.45
CA PRO A 133 -8.39 -1.33 -8.80
C PRO A 133 -7.27 -0.34 -9.10
N ASN A 134 -6.94 -0.20 -10.38
CA ASN A 134 -5.98 0.80 -10.84
C ASN A 134 -6.53 2.22 -10.65
N PHE A 135 -5.70 3.12 -10.10
CA PHE A 135 -6.02 4.54 -9.98
C PHE A 135 -5.73 5.27 -11.30
N LYS A 136 -6.69 6.09 -11.75
CA LYS A 136 -6.57 6.88 -12.97
C LYS A 136 -6.71 8.38 -12.68
N VAL A 137 -6.02 9.19 -13.48
CA VAL A 137 -6.20 10.65 -13.55
C VAL A 137 -6.35 10.99 -15.02
N ASP A 138 -7.44 11.68 -15.38
CA ASP A 138 -7.75 12.03 -16.78
C ASP A 138 -7.71 10.78 -17.70
N ASP A 139 -8.38 9.69 -17.29
CA ASP A 139 -8.40 8.35 -17.92
C ASP A 139 -7.08 7.58 -18.01
N ASP A 140 -5.99 8.22 -17.59
CA ASP A 140 -4.66 7.66 -17.60
C ASP A 140 -4.34 6.91 -16.29
N VAL A 141 -3.97 5.64 -16.38
CA VAL A 141 -3.51 4.88 -15.19
C VAL A 141 -2.27 5.53 -14.62
N MET A 142 -2.35 5.94 -13.35
CA MET A 142 -1.27 6.61 -12.63
C MET A 142 -0.38 5.57 -11.97
N SER A 143 0.85 5.47 -12.49
CA SER A 143 1.92 4.74 -11.83
C SER A 143 2.81 5.70 -11.06
N ALA A 144 3.50 5.18 -10.04
CA ALA A 144 4.51 5.95 -9.32
C ALA A 144 5.60 6.51 -10.25
N THR A 145 5.91 5.82 -11.35
CA THR A 145 6.84 6.32 -12.38
C THR A 145 6.28 7.55 -13.09
N LYS A 146 5.05 7.50 -13.62
CA LYS A 146 4.41 8.66 -14.26
C LYS A 146 4.36 9.87 -13.32
N ILE A 147 4.05 9.64 -12.04
CA ILE A 147 4.00 10.72 -11.04
C ILE A 147 5.39 11.36 -10.86
N ARG A 148 6.43 10.56 -10.66
CA ARG A 148 7.80 11.09 -10.47
C ARG A 148 8.32 11.78 -11.72
N ASP A 149 8.04 11.23 -12.90
CA ASP A 149 8.46 11.82 -14.17
C ASP A 149 7.80 13.20 -14.36
N LYS A 150 6.49 13.32 -14.11
CA LYS A 150 5.78 14.60 -14.20
C LYS A 150 6.25 15.62 -13.16
N MET A 151 6.38 15.21 -11.90
CA MET A 151 6.81 16.12 -10.83
C MET A 151 8.27 16.54 -10.95
N GLY A 152 9.13 15.64 -11.42
CA GLY A 152 10.58 15.87 -11.58
C GLY A 152 10.97 16.54 -12.89
N ASN A 153 10.07 16.65 -13.88
CA ASN A 153 10.41 17.22 -15.19
C ASN A 153 10.62 18.74 -15.11
N PRO A 154 11.81 19.27 -15.43
CA PRO A 154 12.09 20.71 -15.37
C PRO A 154 11.34 21.52 -16.45
N ALA A 155 10.85 20.87 -17.51
CA ALA A 155 10.09 21.53 -18.58
C ALA A 155 8.61 21.78 -18.22
N ILE A 156 8.11 21.17 -17.14
CA ILE A 156 6.74 21.37 -16.69
C ILE A 156 6.71 22.54 -15.71
N SER A 157 5.78 23.47 -15.92
CA SER A 157 5.64 24.66 -15.08
C SER A 157 5.32 24.29 -13.63
N THR A 158 5.68 25.17 -12.69
CA THR A 158 5.33 24.98 -11.28
C THR A 158 3.81 24.93 -11.08
N GLU A 159 3.05 25.73 -11.82
CA GLU A 159 1.59 25.74 -11.79
C GLU A 159 0.99 24.40 -12.19
N ASP A 160 1.43 23.84 -13.33
CA ASP A 160 0.97 22.52 -13.79
C ASP A 160 1.32 21.40 -12.81
N LYS A 161 2.48 21.51 -12.13
CA LYS A 161 2.88 20.56 -11.08
C LYS A 161 1.99 20.68 -9.85
N ILE A 162 1.64 21.89 -9.44
CA ILE A 162 0.72 22.13 -8.32
C ILE A 162 -0.66 21.53 -8.63
N ASP A 163 -1.19 21.78 -9.82
CA ASP A 163 -2.49 21.26 -10.22
C ASP A 163 -2.50 19.73 -10.34
N PHE A 164 -1.44 19.16 -10.93
CA PHE A 164 -1.26 17.72 -10.93
C PHE A 164 -1.17 17.17 -9.50
N PHE A 165 -0.37 17.78 -8.63
CA PHE A 165 -0.22 17.38 -7.23
C PHE A 165 -1.56 17.35 -6.49
N LYS A 166 -2.42 18.37 -6.69
CA LYS A 166 -3.78 18.40 -6.14
C LYS A 166 -4.63 17.23 -6.66
N LYS A 167 -4.56 16.90 -7.95
CA LYS A 167 -5.31 15.74 -8.51
C LYS A 167 -4.90 14.42 -7.86
N ILE A 168 -3.63 14.24 -7.50
CA ILE A 168 -3.10 12.98 -6.95
C ILE A 168 -3.03 12.91 -5.42
N HIS A 169 -3.18 14.03 -4.69
CA HIS A 169 -3.12 14.03 -3.21
C HIS A 169 -4.29 14.73 -2.51
N ASN A 170 -5.16 15.46 -3.21
CA ASN A 170 -6.28 16.12 -2.53
C ASN A 170 -7.40 15.10 -2.22
N LYS A 171 -7.99 15.24 -1.02
CA LYS A 171 -9.20 14.49 -0.67
C LYS A 171 -10.34 14.94 -1.61
N PRO A 172 -11.18 14.00 -2.10
CA PRO A 172 -12.40 14.37 -2.81
C PRO A 172 -13.32 15.18 -1.91
#